data_AF-A0A8J4K1X9-F1
#
_entry.id   AF-A0A8J4K1X9-F1
#
_cell.length_a   1.000
_cell.length_b   1.000
_cell.length_c   1.000
_cell.angle_alpha   90.00
_cell.angle_beta   90.00
_cell.angle_gamma   90.00
#
_symmetry.space_group_name_H-M   'P 1'
#
loop_
_entity.id
_entity.type
_entity.pdbx_description
1 polymer ?
#
loop_
_entity_poly.entity_id
_entity_poly.type
_entity_poly.pdbx_seq_one_letter_code
_entity_poly.pdbx_strand_id
1 'polypeptide(L)'
;GAVGGAGAAMAAGPRWRERLFALYFLSHIPVTLLIDLQALLPAGLHPRGLTELLQWYAATFRDPMMLQPPEWFKAFIYCEAFLQMPFFPIAVYAFLKGGCKWIRTPAIIYSTHVATTLFAILAHILFHDFSKSEHLGPQTQRERLILLSVYAPYLLIPLLILFTMLYNPHYNHVEKRKRK
;
A
#
# COMPACT_ATOMS: atom_id res chain seq x y z
N GLY A 1 -14.74 50.79 12.95
CA GLY A 1 -13.49 50.23 12.40
C GLY A 1 -13.58 48.72 12.50
N ALA A 2 -13.80 48.04 11.38
CA ALA A 2 -13.92 46.60 11.33
C ALA A 2 -12.52 45.97 11.31
N VAL A 3 -12.15 45.28 12.38
CA VAL A 3 -10.97 44.41 12.44
C VAL A 3 -11.51 42.98 12.57
N GLY A 4 -11.31 42.15 11.54
CA GLY A 4 -11.69 40.75 11.61
C GLY A 4 -11.99 40.14 10.26
N GLY A 5 -10.95 39.82 9.50
CA GLY A 5 -11.14 39.03 8.28
C GLY A 5 -9.81 38.72 7.61
N ALA A 6 -9.64 37.46 7.21
CA ALA A 6 -8.56 36.94 6.38
C ALA A 6 -7.22 36.62 7.07
N GLY A 7 -7.28 35.92 8.22
CA GLY A 7 -6.14 35.18 8.79
C GLY A 7 -6.04 33.71 8.35
N ALA A 8 -6.67 33.28 7.25
CA ALA A 8 -6.70 31.87 6.86
C ALA A 8 -6.64 31.64 5.34
N ALA A 9 -5.61 32.18 4.69
CA ALA A 9 -5.13 31.66 3.41
C ALA A 9 -3.73 31.07 3.60
N MET A 10 -3.59 30.13 4.54
CA MET A 10 -2.35 29.38 4.74
C MET A 10 -2.23 28.30 3.66
N ALA A 11 -1.60 28.67 2.55
CA ALA A 11 -0.91 27.82 1.57
C ALA A 11 -1.52 26.42 1.35
N ALA A 12 -2.52 26.35 0.48
CA ALA A 12 -2.95 25.08 -0.10
C ALA A 12 -1.80 24.51 -0.94
N GLY A 13 -0.97 23.67 -0.32
CA GLY A 13 -0.11 22.76 -1.08
C GLY A 13 -0.98 21.94 -2.05
N PRO A 14 -0.41 21.41 -3.14
CA PRO A 14 -1.21 20.76 -4.17
C PRO A 14 -1.99 19.57 -3.60
N ARG A 15 -3.31 19.72 -3.43
CA ARG A 15 -4.22 18.68 -2.90
C ARG A 15 -4.25 17.41 -3.76
N TRP A 16 -3.64 17.43 -4.94
CA TRP A 16 -3.57 16.25 -5.82
C TRP A 16 -2.82 15.09 -5.16
N ARG A 17 -1.77 15.35 -4.35
CA ARG A 17 -1.06 14.28 -3.63
C ARG A 17 -1.95 13.59 -2.61
N GLU A 18 -2.70 14.38 -1.84
CA GLU A 18 -3.65 13.84 -0.86
C GLU A 18 -4.76 13.04 -1.55
N ARG A 19 -5.28 13.54 -2.68
CA ARG A 19 -6.24 12.78 -3.50
C ARG A 19 -5.67 11.49 -4.05
N LEU A 20 -4.40 11.50 -4.51
CA LEU A 20 -3.70 10.30 -4.96
C LEU A 20 -3.56 9.29 -3.82
N PHE A 21 -3.14 9.73 -2.63
CA PHE A 21 -3.01 8.85 -1.47
C PHE A 21 -4.37 8.30 -1.04
N ALA A 22 -5.40 9.14 -0.98
CA ALA A 22 -6.75 8.70 -0.70
C ALA A 22 -7.24 7.65 -1.71
N LEU A 23 -7.02 7.87 -3.01
CA LEU A 23 -7.40 6.92 -4.05
C LEU A 23 -6.63 5.59 -3.89
N TYR A 24 -5.34 5.66 -3.58
CA TYR A 24 -4.50 4.49 -3.32
C TYR A 24 -5.05 3.64 -2.16
N PHE A 25 -5.30 4.24 -1.00
CA PHE A 25 -5.87 3.52 0.13
C PHE A 25 -7.29 3.02 -0.15
N LEU A 26 -8.09 3.80 -0.88
CA LEU A 26 -9.45 3.42 -1.26
C LEU A 26 -9.46 2.23 -2.21
N SER A 27 -8.55 2.17 -3.19
CA SER A 27 -8.45 1.03 -4.10
C SER A 27 -7.85 -0.20 -3.43
N HIS A 28 -7.02 -0.04 -2.40
CA HIS A 28 -6.46 -1.16 -1.65
C HIS A 28 -7.52 -1.92 -0.85
N ILE A 29 -8.53 -1.25 -0.30
CA ILE A 29 -9.58 -1.93 0.49
C ILE A 29 -10.23 -3.10 -0.27
N PRO A 30 -10.79 -2.93 -1.49
CA PRO A 30 -11.36 -4.05 -2.23
C PRO A 30 -10.28 -5.01 -2.74
N VAL A 31 -9.08 -4.54 -3.08
CA VAL A 31 -7.99 -5.43 -3.52
C VAL A 31 -7.59 -6.38 -2.40
N THR A 32 -7.31 -5.88 -1.20
CA THR A 32 -6.97 -6.71 -0.06
C THR A 32 -8.10 -7.68 0.27
N LEU A 33 -9.34 -7.18 0.37
CA LEU A 33 -10.48 -8.00 0.77
C LEU A 33 -10.84 -9.09 -0.25
N LEU A 34 -10.74 -8.79 -1.55
CA LEU A 34 -11.25 -9.67 -2.60
C LEU A 34 -10.15 -10.47 -3.30
N ILE A 35 -8.89 -10.02 -3.25
CA ILE A 35 -7.76 -10.63 -3.94
C ILE A 35 -6.75 -11.17 -2.93
N ASP A 36 -6.18 -10.33 -2.07
CA ASP A 36 -5.05 -10.75 -1.22
C ASP A 36 -5.48 -11.75 -0.14
N LEU A 37 -6.66 -11.57 0.46
CA LEU A 37 -7.21 -12.53 1.42
C LEU A 37 -7.48 -13.91 0.82
N GLN A 38 -7.61 -14.05 -0.51
CA GLN A 38 -7.74 -15.37 -1.14
C GLN A 38 -6.53 -16.26 -0.86
N ALA A 39 -5.33 -15.67 -0.74
CA ALA A 39 -4.11 -16.42 -0.46
C ALA A 39 -4.07 -16.99 0.98
N LEU A 40 -4.90 -16.49 1.89
CA LEU A 40 -5.00 -16.98 3.28
C LEU A 40 -6.18 -17.92 3.52
N LEU A 41 -7.20 -17.85 2.68
CA LEU A 41 -8.47 -18.53 2.89
C LEU A 41 -8.55 -19.86 2.11
N PRO A 42 -9.19 -20.91 2.67
CA PRO A 42 -9.41 -22.15 1.97
C PRO A 42 -10.13 -21.98 0.62
N ALA A 43 -9.77 -22.82 -0.35
CA ALA A 43 -10.45 -22.88 -1.63
C ALA A 43 -11.96 -23.15 -1.43
N GLY A 44 -12.81 -22.26 -1.96
CA GLY A 44 -14.27 -22.37 -1.90
C GLY A 44 -15.00 -21.29 -1.08
N LEU A 45 -14.29 -20.46 -0.32
CA LEU A 45 -14.90 -19.33 0.40
C LEU A 45 -15.16 -18.11 -0.49
N HIS A 46 -14.42 -17.97 -1.58
CA HIS A 46 -14.59 -16.86 -2.52
C HIS A 46 -15.50 -17.25 -3.69
N PRO A 47 -16.29 -16.30 -4.20
CA PRO A 47 -17.02 -16.47 -5.46
C PRO A 47 -16.11 -16.93 -6.60
N ARG A 48 -16.61 -17.83 -7.45
CA ARG A 48 -15.85 -18.41 -8.56
C ARG A 48 -15.18 -17.35 -9.44
N GLY A 49 -15.88 -16.26 -9.76
CA GLY A 49 -15.32 -15.19 -10.58
C GLY A 49 -14.07 -14.52 -9.98
N LEU A 50 -13.97 -14.42 -8.65
CA LEU A 50 -12.78 -13.87 -7.98
C LEU A 50 -11.62 -14.87 -7.98
N THR A 51 -11.90 -16.16 -7.82
CA THR A 51 -10.88 -17.21 -7.91
C THR A 51 -10.35 -17.34 -9.35
N GLU A 52 -11.23 -17.28 -10.35
CA GLU A 52 -10.86 -17.28 -11.77
C GLU A 52 -10.03 -16.04 -12.13
N LEU A 53 -10.38 -14.87 -11.60
CA LEU A 53 -9.61 -13.65 -11.77
C LEU A 53 -8.19 -13.79 -11.19
N LEU A 54 -8.06 -14.36 -9.99
CA LEU A 54 -6.76 -14.60 -9.36
C LEU A 54 -5.91 -15.60 -10.16
N GLN A 55 -6.53 -16.69 -10.64
CA GLN A 55 -5.87 -17.67 -11.50
C GLN A 55 -5.39 -17.06 -12.81
N TRP A 56 -6.25 -16.25 -13.46
CA TRP A 56 -5.90 -15.52 -14.67
C TRP A 56 -4.73 -14.56 -14.42
N TYR A 57 -4.76 -13.81 -13.31
CA TYR A 57 -3.69 -12.91 -12.91
C TYR A 57 -2.37 -13.67 -12.75
N ALA A 58 -2.36 -14.73 -11.94
CA ALA A 58 -1.18 -15.53 -11.65
C ALA A 58 -0.60 -16.17 -12.92
N ALA A 59 -1.46 -16.66 -13.84
CA ALA A 59 -1.01 -17.22 -15.11
C ALA A 59 -0.45 -16.14 -16.06
N THR A 60 -1.08 -14.96 -16.12
CA THR A 60 -0.72 -13.86 -17.03
C THR A 60 0.60 -13.21 -16.62
N PHE A 61 0.76 -12.92 -15.32
CA PHE A 61 1.93 -12.22 -14.78
C PHE A 61 3.00 -13.15 -14.23
N ARG A 62 2.77 -14.47 -14.27
CA ARG A 62 3.65 -15.50 -13.70
C ARG A 62 3.90 -15.25 -12.21
N ASP A 63 2.83 -15.07 -11.46
CA ASP A 63 2.88 -14.80 -10.02
C ASP A 63 2.42 -16.01 -9.21
N PRO A 64 3.32 -16.95 -8.86
CA PRO A 64 2.95 -18.16 -8.14
C PRO A 64 2.68 -17.88 -6.66
N MET A 65 3.15 -16.74 -6.12
CA MET A 65 3.02 -16.42 -4.69
C MET A 65 1.57 -16.21 -4.29
N MET A 66 0.70 -15.80 -5.21
CA MET A 66 -0.71 -15.62 -4.93
C MET A 66 -1.51 -16.94 -4.92
N LEU A 67 -1.04 -17.96 -5.63
CA LEU A 67 -1.70 -19.28 -5.68
C LEU A 67 -1.12 -20.26 -4.65
N GLN A 68 0.20 -20.24 -4.47
CA GLN A 68 0.93 -21.03 -3.49
C GLN A 68 1.83 -20.10 -2.66
N PRO A 69 1.23 -19.33 -1.75
CA PRO A 69 1.96 -18.36 -0.95
C PRO A 69 2.96 -19.04 -0.02
N PRO A 70 4.26 -18.70 -0.08
CA PRO A 70 5.22 -19.10 0.93
C PRO A 70 4.81 -18.59 2.32
N GLU A 71 5.21 -19.28 3.39
CA GLU A 71 4.80 -18.92 4.76
C GLU A 71 5.18 -17.48 5.16
N TRP A 72 6.35 -17.00 4.70
CA TRP A 72 6.76 -15.60 4.93
C TRP A 72 5.85 -14.60 4.20
N PHE A 73 5.32 -14.96 3.03
CA PHE A 73 4.41 -14.10 2.26
C PHE A 73 3.03 -14.09 2.89
N LYS A 74 2.54 -15.24 3.36
CA LYS A 74 1.32 -15.32 4.18
C LYS A 74 1.42 -14.43 5.42
N ALA A 75 2.57 -14.41 6.10
CA ALA A 75 2.79 -13.53 7.24
C ALA A 75 2.62 -12.04 6.88
N PHE A 76 3.08 -11.62 5.69
CA PHE A 76 2.84 -10.26 5.20
C PHE A 76 1.37 -9.99 4.90
N ILE A 77 0.65 -10.92 4.28
CA ILE A 77 -0.79 -10.78 4.04
C ILE A 77 -1.57 -10.73 5.37
N TYR A 78 -1.14 -11.48 6.39
CA TYR A 78 -1.72 -11.35 7.74
C TYR A 78 -1.47 -9.97 8.34
N CYS A 79 -0.25 -9.43 8.23
CA CYS A 79 0.04 -8.06 8.65
C CYS A 79 -0.84 -7.05 7.89
N GLU A 80 -1.05 -7.25 6.60
CA GLU A 80 -1.94 -6.43 5.79
C GLU A 80 -3.38 -6.50 6.30
N ALA A 81 -3.93 -7.71 6.46
CA ALA A 81 -5.30 -7.95 6.89
C ALA A 81 -5.61 -7.37 8.28
N PHE A 82 -4.69 -7.53 9.25
CA PHE A 82 -4.94 -7.17 10.65
C PHE A 82 -4.42 -5.79 11.04
N LEU A 83 -3.35 -5.28 10.41
CA LEU A 83 -2.73 -4.01 10.78
C LEU A 83 -3.03 -2.92 9.76
N GLN A 84 -2.89 -3.22 8.47
CA GLN A 84 -3.02 -2.21 7.41
C GLN A 84 -4.49 -1.96 7.03
N MET A 85 -5.27 -3.02 6.91
CA MET A 85 -6.67 -2.96 6.50
C MET A 85 -7.54 -2.06 7.41
N PRO A 86 -7.44 -2.14 8.77
CA PRO A 86 -8.12 -1.19 9.64
C PRO A 86 -7.64 0.26 9.48
N PHE A 87 -6.39 0.46 9.03
CA PHE A 87 -5.81 1.79 8.80
C PHE A 87 -6.28 2.40 7.47
N PHE A 88 -6.60 1.62 6.43
CA PHE A 88 -6.97 2.16 5.12
C PHE A 88 -8.14 3.14 5.16
N PRO A 89 -9.29 2.86 5.79
CA PRO A 89 -10.40 3.83 5.87
C PRO A 89 -10.02 5.11 6.63
N ILE A 90 -9.18 4.97 7.67
CA ILE A 90 -8.67 6.09 8.48
C ILE A 90 -7.80 7.00 7.60
N ALA A 91 -6.92 6.42 6.79
CA ALA A 91 -6.07 7.13 5.86
C ALA A 91 -6.89 7.80 4.74
N VAL A 92 -7.85 7.10 4.14
CA VAL A 92 -8.79 7.67 3.14
C VAL A 92 -9.45 8.93 3.71
N TYR A 93 -10.05 8.83 4.90
CA TYR A 93 -10.69 9.97 5.55
C TYR A 93 -9.71 11.12 5.79
N ALA A 94 -8.53 10.84 6.35
CA ALA A 94 -7.55 11.87 6.70
C ALA A 94 -7.06 12.64 5.46
N PHE A 95 -6.78 11.93 4.36
CA PHE A 95 -6.31 12.54 3.11
C PHE A 95 -7.42 13.23 2.32
N LEU A 96 -8.66 12.72 2.32
CA LEU A 96 -9.78 13.41 1.67
C LEU A 96 -10.18 14.70 2.41
N LYS A 97 -10.25 14.63 3.74
CA LYS A 97 -10.55 15.79 4.59
C LYS A 97 -9.47 16.86 4.48
N GLY A 98 -8.20 16.45 4.43
CA GLY A 98 -7.05 17.35 4.47
C GLY A 98 -6.84 17.96 5.87
N GLY A 99 -5.64 18.51 6.11
CA GLY A 99 -5.32 19.18 7.38
C GLY A 99 -5.22 18.27 8.61
N CYS A 100 -5.36 16.94 8.44
CA CYS A 100 -5.29 15.96 9.52
C CYS A 100 -3.84 15.67 9.92
N LYS A 101 -3.17 16.58 10.64
CA LYS A 101 -1.74 16.43 11.00
C LYS A 101 -1.41 15.15 11.78
N TRP A 102 -2.37 14.63 12.54
CA TRP A 102 -2.24 13.38 13.29
C TRP A 102 -1.98 12.15 12.39
N ILE A 103 -2.30 12.22 11.08
CA ILE A 103 -2.06 11.11 10.14
C ILE A 103 -0.57 10.85 9.91
N ARG A 104 0.30 11.83 10.23
CA ARG A 104 1.73 11.78 9.96
C ARG A 104 2.39 10.52 10.52
N THR A 105 2.27 10.29 11.82
CA THR A 105 2.96 9.16 12.48
C THR A 105 2.41 7.81 12.00
N PRO A 106 1.08 7.56 11.96
CA PRO A 106 0.53 6.34 11.40
C PRO A 106 0.94 6.09 9.93
N ALA A 107 0.94 7.14 9.10
CA ALA A 107 1.33 7.02 7.69
C ALA A 107 2.83 6.71 7.52
N ILE A 108 3.71 7.24 8.38
CA ILE A 108 5.14 6.86 8.39
C ILE A 108 5.27 5.37 8.73
N ILE A 109 4.63 4.91 9.81
CA ILE A 109 4.69 3.51 10.24
C ILE A 109 4.20 2.59 9.12
N TYR A 110 3.04 2.90 8.55
CA TYR A 110 2.46 2.16 7.42
C TYR A 110 3.42 2.12 6.23
N SER A 111 3.88 3.27 5.76
CA SER A 111 4.71 3.36 4.56
C SER A 111 6.06 2.66 4.73
N THR A 112 6.68 2.78 5.90
CA THR A 112 7.94 2.07 6.20
C THR A 112 7.71 0.56 6.21
N HIS A 113 6.65 0.08 6.86
CA HIS A 113 6.32 -1.34 6.89
C HIS A 113 6.10 -1.89 5.46
N VAL A 114 5.25 -1.23 4.67
CA VAL A 114 4.99 -1.65 3.28
C VAL A 114 6.26 -1.62 2.43
N ALA A 115 7.10 -0.60 2.57
CA ALA A 115 8.37 -0.56 1.84
C ALA A 115 9.28 -1.75 2.20
N THR A 116 9.33 -2.15 3.47
CA THR A 116 10.10 -3.30 3.93
C THR A 116 9.56 -4.61 3.39
N THR A 117 8.24 -4.84 3.44
CA THR A 117 7.65 -6.09 2.93
C THR A 117 7.77 -6.19 1.41
N LEU A 118 7.53 -5.09 0.69
CA LEU A 118 7.68 -5.04 -0.77
C LEU A 118 9.13 -5.24 -1.17
N PHE A 119 10.11 -4.68 -0.45
CA PHE A 119 11.52 -4.95 -0.74
C PHE A 119 11.82 -6.46 -0.69
N ALA A 120 11.32 -7.18 0.30
CA ALA A 120 11.47 -8.63 0.39
C ALA A 120 10.79 -9.36 -0.78
N ILE A 121 9.58 -8.93 -1.17
CA ILE A 121 8.83 -9.50 -2.31
C ILE A 121 9.59 -9.27 -3.63
N LEU A 122 10.05 -8.05 -3.89
CA LEU A 122 10.79 -7.73 -5.12
C LEU A 122 12.12 -8.50 -5.18
N ALA A 123 12.82 -8.64 -4.06
CA ALA A 123 14.02 -9.47 -3.98
C ALA A 123 13.71 -10.95 -4.27
N HIS A 124 12.60 -11.48 -3.73
CA HIS A 124 12.15 -12.82 -4.04
C HIS A 124 11.86 -12.98 -5.56
N ILE A 125 11.12 -12.06 -6.16
CA ILE A 125 10.81 -12.06 -7.60
C ILE A 125 12.09 -12.01 -8.45
N LEU A 126 13.13 -11.29 -8.02
CA LEU A 126 14.37 -11.15 -8.79
C LEU A 126 15.31 -12.35 -8.66
N PHE A 127 15.45 -12.90 -7.46
CA PHE A 127 16.53 -13.81 -7.12
C PHE A 127 16.08 -15.23 -6.79
N HIS A 128 14.80 -15.46 -6.51
CA HIS A 128 14.31 -16.81 -6.23
C HIS A 128 14.27 -17.68 -7.49
N ASP A 129 14.60 -18.96 -7.32
CA ASP A 129 14.51 -19.97 -8.38
C ASP A 129 13.09 -20.56 -8.42
N PHE A 130 12.32 -20.15 -9.42
CA PHE A 130 10.96 -20.62 -9.65
C PHE A 130 10.90 -21.88 -10.54
N SER A 131 12.02 -22.54 -10.83
CA SER A 131 12.00 -23.77 -11.65
C SER A 131 11.30 -24.95 -10.95
N LYS A 132 11.22 -24.91 -9.61
CA LYS A 132 10.64 -25.97 -8.77
C LYS A 132 9.24 -25.64 -8.23
N SER A 133 8.66 -24.49 -8.60
CA SER A 133 7.33 -24.13 -8.11
C SER A 133 6.25 -24.97 -8.78
N GLU A 134 5.22 -25.35 -8.03
CA GLU A 134 4.09 -26.12 -8.54
C GLU A 134 3.29 -25.33 -9.59
N HIS A 135 3.22 -24.00 -9.40
CA HIS A 135 2.66 -23.07 -10.36
C HIS A 135 3.75 -22.39 -11.19
N LEU A 136 3.40 -21.93 -12.39
CA LEU A 136 4.31 -21.28 -13.32
C LEU A 136 4.78 -19.91 -12.79
N GLY A 137 5.99 -19.87 -12.23
CA GLY A 137 6.68 -18.63 -11.88
C GLY A 137 7.45 -17.99 -13.04
N PRO A 138 8.02 -16.79 -12.83
CA PRO A 138 8.74 -16.06 -13.87
C PRO A 138 10.11 -16.71 -14.11
N GLN A 139 10.30 -17.27 -15.30
CA GLN A 139 11.51 -18.00 -15.68
C GLN A 139 12.53 -17.08 -16.36
N THR A 140 12.05 -16.08 -17.09
CA THR A 140 12.89 -15.14 -17.83
C THR A 140 13.05 -13.81 -17.10
N GLN A 141 14.14 -13.08 -17.37
CA GLN A 141 14.33 -11.72 -16.86
C GLN A 141 13.20 -10.79 -17.29
N ARG A 142 12.65 -10.98 -18.50
CA ARG A 142 11.51 -10.20 -18.99
C ARG A 142 10.25 -10.43 -18.16
N GLU A 143 9.91 -11.68 -17.86
CA GLU A 143 8.77 -12.02 -16.99
C GLU A 143 8.96 -11.45 -15.58
N ARG A 144 10.18 -11.53 -15.03
CA ARG A 144 10.51 -10.93 -13.72
C ARG A 144 10.30 -9.41 -13.73
N LEU A 145 10.77 -8.71 -14.77
CA LEU A 145 10.58 -7.27 -14.90
C LEU A 145 9.10 -6.87 -15.08
N ILE A 146 8.32 -7.67 -15.81
CA ILE A 146 6.88 -7.47 -15.94
C ILE A 146 6.21 -7.63 -14.57
N LEU A 147 6.52 -8.71 -13.84
CA LEU A 147 5.96 -8.93 -12.51
C LEU A 147 6.37 -7.82 -11.52
N LEU A 148 7.64 -7.40 -11.53
CA LEU A 148 8.09 -6.25 -10.74
C LEU A 148 7.30 -4.98 -11.06
N SER A 149 6.94 -4.75 -12.32
CA SER A 149 6.15 -3.57 -12.70
C SER A 149 4.74 -3.58 -12.11
N VAL A 150 4.18 -4.76 -11.84
CA VAL A 150 2.89 -4.92 -11.15
C VAL A 150 3.00 -4.51 -9.67
N TYR A 151 4.08 -4.91 -8.99
CA TYR A 151 4.32 -4.59 -7.58
C TYR A 151 4.88 -3.17 -7.37
N ALA A 152 5.50 -2.57 -8.39
CA ALA A 152 6.18 -1.28 -8.26
C ALA A 152 5.28 -0.13 -7.75
N PRO A 153 4.02 0.05 -8.21
CA PRO A 153 3.14 1.08 -7.67
C PRO A 153 2.91 0.96 -6.16
N TYR A 154 2.83 -0.28 -5.66
CA TYR A 154 2.65 -0.63 -4.24
C TYR A 154 3.89 -0.32 -3.39
N LEU A 155 5.05 -0.10 -4.01
CA LEU A 155 6.24 0.42 -3.32
C LEU A 155 6.38 1.94 -3.50
N LEU A 156 6.20 2.44 -4.72
CA LEU A 156 6.44 3.84 -5.06
C LEU A 156 5.47 4.78 -4.35
N ILE A 157 4.19 4.43 -4.25
CA ILE A 157 3.19 5.29 -3.59
C ILE A 157 3.43 5.35 -2.07
N PRO A 158 3.66 4.24 -1.35
CA PRO A 158 4.05 4.29 0.06
C PRO A 158 5.34 5.06 0.32
N LEU A 159 6.36 4.93 -0.54
CA LEU A 159 7.57 5.75 -0.45
C LEU A 159 7.23 7.24 -0.63
N LEU A 160 6.40 7.60 -1.61
CA LEU A 160 5.96 8.99 -1.79
C LEU A 160 5.19 9.53 -0.57
N ILE A 161 4.34 8.70 0.06
CA ILE A 161 3.68 9.02 1.32
C ILE A 161 4.73 9.27 2.41
N LEU A 162 5.70 8.36 2.57
CA LEU A 162 6.78 8.48 3.56
C LEU A 162 7.56 9.77 3.40
N PHE A 163 8.05 10.05 2.19
CA PHE A 163 8.74 11.30 1.86
C PHE A 163 7.86 12.52 2.14
N THR A 164 6.57 12.46 1.82
CA THR A 164 5.64 13.56 2.11
C THR A 164 5.50 13.77 3.63
N MET A 165 5.34 12.71 4.42
CA MET A 165 5.18 12.82 5.87
C MET A 165 6.46 13.27 6.59
N LEU A 166 7.63 12.95 6.04
CA LEU A 166 8.92 13.35 6.60
C LEU A 166 9.29 14.80 6.27
N TYR A 167 9.05 15.25 5.04
CA TYR A 167 9.60 16.51 4.53
C TYR A 167 8.58 17.62 4.30
N ASN A 168 7.28 17.32 4.20
CA ASN A 168 6.28 18.36 3.95
C ASN A 168 5.94 19.13 5.25
N PRO A 169 6.20 20.45 5.32
CA PRO A 169 5.93 21.25 6.52
C PRO A 169 4.46 21.24 6.97
N HIS A 170 3.52 20.95 6.08
CA HIS A 170 2.09 20.87 6.39
C HIS A 170 1.79 19.85 7.51
N TYR A 171 2.55 18.74 7.52
CA TYR A 171 2.35 17.63 8.44
C TYR A 171 3.23 17.72 9.69
N ASN A 172 4.20 18.64 9.74
CA ASN A 172 5.04 18.81 10.91
C ASN A 172 4.20 19.31 12.10
N HIS A 173 4.32 18.60 13.23
CA HIS A 173 3.86 19.12 14.50
C HIS A 173 4.72 20.35 14.81
N VAL A 174 4.11 21.54 14.74
CA VAL A 174 4.65 22.66 15.50
C VAL A 174 4.43 22.26 16.95
N GLU A 175 5.43 21.61 17.56
CA GLU A 175 5.54 21.56 19.00
C GLU A 175 5.46 23.02 19.45
N LYS A 176 4.30 23.42 19.98
CA LYS A 176 4.26 24.58 20.86
C LYS A 176 5.13 24.17 22.04
N ARG A 177 6.44 24.44 21.94
CA ARG A 177 7.34 24.55 23.09
C ARG A 177 6.60 25.48 24.05
N LYS A 178 5.96 24.90 25.07
CA LYS A 178 5.58 25.63 26.26
C LYS A 178 6.92 26.07 26.85
N ARG A 179 7.38 27.27 26.47
CA ARG A 179 8.36 28.01 27.26
C ARG A 179 7.72 28.18 28.63
N LYS A 180 8.17 27.38 29.59
CA LYS A 180 8.09 27.72 31.00
C LYS A 180 9.00 28.91 31.25
#